data_AF-J8A374-F1
#
_entry.id   AF-J8A374-F1
#
_cell.length_a   1.000
_cell.length_b   1.000
_cell.length_c   1.000
_cell.angle_alpha   90.00
_cell.angle_beta   90.00
_cell.angle_gamma   90.00
#
_symmetry.space_group_name_H-M   'P 1'
#
loop_
_entity.id
_entity.type
_entity.pdbx_description
1 polymer ?
#
loop_
_entity_poly.entity_id
_entity_poly.type
_entity_poly.pdbx_seq_one_letter_code
_entity_poly.pdbx_strand_id
1 'polypeptide(L)'
;MEQFIKKIGDKTCIAQADECFAIQVEGLFDLLNEVETDRLIDGFSIQVGWSIYFLDKREDGYHIIVHDYTKNPFEDMTDDLTISLWILLNQVSLVNSLPIKGELLCFCDKIVAAKNVLELDHIYLERTKDSEKGDSGWYIGPIHDEHDTEEYEAFFVYELLKLRPSLIQVLTMPSGYLVIFEKEELKAVVNERNVNILDWI
;
A
#
# COMPACT_ATOMS: atom_id res chain seq x y z
N MET A 1 4.64 -19.85 6.04
CA MET A 1 3.78 -19.14 7.00
C MET A 1 4.10 -19.58 8.43
N GLU A 2 4.70 -18.66 9.18
CA GLU A 2 5.13 -18.78 10.57
C GLU A 2 4.20 -17.97 11.48
N GLN A 3 4.17 -18.34 12.77
CA GLN A 3 3.45 -17.61 13.80
C GLN A 3 4.45 -16.84 14.68
N PHE A 4 4.24 -15.54 14.80
CA PHE A 4 5.03 -14.64 15.63
C PHE A 4 4.19 -14.23 16.85
N ILE A 5 4.79 -14.25 18.03
CA ILE A 5 4.07 -14.00 19.28
C ILE A 5 4.88 -12.99 20.11
N LYS A 6 4.25 -11.88 20.50
CA LYS A 6 4.85 -10.89 21.40
C LYS A 6 3.90 -10.54 22.52
N LYS A 7 4.45 -10.40 23.73
CA LYS A 7 3.69 -9.89 24.87
C LYS A 7 3.77 -8.36 24.89
N ILE A 8 2.61 -7.70 24.84
CA ILE A 8 2.48 -6.25 24.90
C ILE A 8 1.69 -5.91 26.16
N GLY A 9 2.38 -5.42 27.19
CA GLY A 9 1.83 -5.28 28.54
C GLY A 9 1.41 -6.63 29.12
N ASP A 10 0.11 -6.79 29.42
CA ASP A 10 -0.49 -8.03 29.89
C ASP A 10 -1.12 -8.89 28.77
N LYS A 11 -1.07 -8.41 27.51
CA LYS A 11 -1.71 -9.07 26.36
C LYS A 11 -0.71 -9.88 25.55
N THR A 12 -1.15 -11.04 25.08
CA THR A 12 -0.44 -11.82 24.07
C THR A 12 -0.96 -11.41 22.69
N CYS A 13 -0.10 -10.84 21.86
CA CYS A 13 -0.40 -10.50 20.48
C CYS A 13 0.26 -11.51 19.53
N ILE A 14 -0.49 -11.93 18.52
CA ILE A 14 -0.14 -13.04 17.62
C ILE A 14 -0.27 -12.53 16.18
N ALA A 15 0.76 -12.70 15.38
CA ALA A 15 0.76 -12.39 13.95
C ALA A 15 1.15 -13.63 13.15
N GLN A 16 0.59 -13.78 11.95
CA GLN A 16 0.91 -14.87 11.06
C GLN A 16 1.33 -14.30 9.69
N ALA A 17 2.50 -14.71 9.20
CA ALA A 17 3.06 -14.26 7.93
C ALA A 17 4.15 -15.21 7.44
N ASP A 18 4.60 -15.07 6.20
CA ASP A 18 5.83 -15.72 5.76
C ASP A 18 7.07 -15.21 6.51
N GLU A 19 8.01 -16.12 6.77
CA GLU A 19 9.18 -15.90 7.63
C GLU A 19 10.04 -14.70 7.17
N CYS A 20 10.12 -14.47 5.86
CA CYS A 20 10.88 -13.35 5.30
C CYS A 20 10.36 -11.97 5.74
N PHE A 21 9.13 -11.89 6.28
CA PHE A 21 8.52 -10.67 6.81
C PHE A 21 8.68 -10.49 8.33
N ALA A 22 9.50 -11.30 9.00
CA ALA A 22 9.71 -11.21 10.45
C ALA A 22 10.06 -9.79 10.94
N ILE A 23 10.87 -9.05 10.18
CA ILE A 23 11.24 -7.66 10.53
C ILE A 23 10.01 -6.73 10.49
N GLN A 24 9.15 -6.90 9.49
CA GLN A 24 7.94 -6.09 9.34
C GLN A 24 6.90 -6.45 10.41
N VAL A 25 6.81 -7.73 10.80
CA VAL A 25 5.98 -8.17 11.93
C VAL A 25 6.47 -7.54 13.24
N GLU A 26 7.78 -7.53 13.50
CA GLU A 26 8.32 -6.86 14.69
C GLU A 26 8.02 -5.36 14.71
N GLY A 27 8.15 -4.69 13.55
CA GLY A 27 7.76 -3.27 13.43
C GLY A 27 6.29 -3.03 13.74
N LEU A 28 5.39 -3.93 13.33
CA LEU A 28 3.96 -3.84 13.68
C LEU A 28 3.73 -4.03 15.18
N PHE A 29 4.44 -4.96 15.81
CA PHE A 29 4.37 -5.12 17.25
C PHE A 29 4.92 -3.91 18.01
N ASP A 30 5.99 -3.28 17.52
CA ASP A 30 6.54 -2.07 18.13
C ASP A 30 5.52 -0.92 18.07
N LEU A 31 4.81 -0.75 16.95
CA LEU A 31 3.70 0.21 16.86
C LEU A 31 2.58 -0.08 17.86
N LEU A 32 2.19 -1.35 18.03
CA LEU A 32 1.19 -1.73 19.04
C LEU A 32 1.69 -1.48 20.47
N ASN A 33 2.99 -1.61 20.72
CA ASN A 33 3.60 -1.37 22.02
C ASN A 33 3.68 0.12 22.39
N GLU A 34 3.56 1.02 21.40
CA GLU A 34 3.41 2.47 21.64
C GLU A 34 1.98 2.85 22.07
N VAL A 35 1.00 1.97 21.87
CA VAL A 35 -0.38 2.19 22.29
C VAL A 35 -0.55 1.81 23.77
N GLU A 36 -1.28 2.65 24.52
CA GLU A 36 -1.64 2.33 25.90
C GLU A 36 -2.37 0.97 25.96
N THR A 37 -1.89 0.07 26.82
CA THR A 37 -2.31 -1.35 26.80
C THR A 37 -3.82 -1.52 27.01
N ASP A 38 -4.46 -0.66 27.80
CA ASP A 38 -5.91 -0.68 28.03
C ASP A 38 -6.74 -0.36 26.78
N ARG A 39 -6.15 0.31 25.78
CA ARG A 39 -6.77 0.60 24.49
C ARG A 39 -6.66 -0.55 23.49
N LEU A 40 -5.77 -1.52 23.73
CA LEU A 40 -5.62 -2.72 22.90
C LEU A 40 -6.74 -3.73 23.21
N ILE A 41 -7.94 -3.43 22.73
CA ILE A 41 -9.15 -4.22 22.91
C ILE A 41 -9.50 -5.00 21.64
N ASP A 42 -10.50 -5.88 21.76
CA ASP A 42 -11.05 -6.58 20.61
C ASP A 42 -11.65 -5.57 19.62
N GLY A 43 -11.35 -5.74 18.33
CA GLY A 43 -11.70 -4.80 17.27
C GLY A 43 -10.86 -3.52 17.23
N PHE A 44 -9.84 -3.36 18.08
CA PHE A 44 -8.88 -2.25 17.94
C PHE A 44 -8.25 -2.30 16.55
N SER A 45 -8.17 -1.15 15.88
CA SER A 45 -7.63 -1.04 14.53
C SER A 45 -6.54 0.02 14.43
N ILE A 46 -5.50 -0.26 13.65
CA ILE A 46 -4.46 0.71 13.29
C ILE A 46 -4.19 0.65 11.78
N GLN A 47 -4.18 1.80 11.13
CA GLN A 47 -3.73 1.89 9.74
C GLN A 47 -2.21 2.04 9.70
N VAL A 48 -1.54 1.14 8.99
CA VAL A 48 -0.10 1.20 8.73
C VAL A 48 0.11 1.17 7.23
N GLY A 49 0.51 2.34 6.69
CA GLY A 49 0.58 2.56 5.25
C GLY A 49 -0.81 2.36 4.61
N TRP A 50 -0.83 1.45 3.64
CA TRP A 50 -2.01 1.03 2.89
C TRP A 50 -3.05 0.25 3.71
N SER A 51 -2.58 -0.57 4.65
CA SER A 51 -3.40 -1.63 5.27
C SER A 51 -3.94 -1.21 6.62
N ILE A 52 -5.14 -1.69 6.95
CA ILE A 52 -5.72 -1.55 8.28
C ILE A 52 -5.61 -2.90 8.98
N TYR A 53 -4.88 -2.92 10.08
CA TYR A 53 -4.69 -4.10 10.92
C TYR A 53 -5.65 -4.03 12.10
N PHE A 54 -6.22 -5.16 12.48
CA PHE A 54 -7.18 -5.28 13.57
C PHE A 54 -6.71 -6.29 14.60
N LEU A 55 -7.06 -6.08 15.86
CA LEU A 55 -6.92 -7.07 16.90
C LEU A 55 -8.21 -7.87 17.03
N ASP A 56 -8.13 -9.18 16.81
CA ASP A 56 -9.21 -10.14 16.97
C ASP A 56 -8.94 -11.01 18.19
N LYS A 57 -9.78 -10.86 19.23
CA LYS A 57 -9.57 -11.56 20.50
C LYS A 57 -10.10 -12.99 20.42
N ARG A 58 -9.19 -13.95 20.57
CA ARG A 58 -9.46 -15.39 20.62
C ARG A 58 -9.05 -15.97 21.98
N GLU A 59 -9.22 -17.28 22.15
CA GLU A 59 -8.92 -17.98 23.42
C GLU A 59 -7.43 -17.88 23.82
N ASP A 60 -6.53 -17.84 22.84
CA ASP A 60 -5.07 -17.87 23.00
C ASP A 60 -4.40 -16.48 22.95
N GLY A 61 -5.14 -15.43 22.62
CA GLY A 61 -4.62 -14.07 22.58
C GLY A 61 -5.34 -13.16 21.59
N TYR A 62 -4.71 -12.04 21.28
CA TYR A 62 -5.15 -11.11 20.24
C TYR A 62 -4.42 -11.43 18.94
N HIS A 63 -5.16 -11.96 17.97
CA HIS A 63 -4.66 -12.22 16.62
C HIS A 63 -4.70 -10.91 15.83
N ILE A 64 -3.61 -10.60 15.15
CA ILE A 64 -3.53 -9.48 14.23
C ILE A 64 -4.05 -9.96 12.89
N ILE A 65 -5.13 -9.35 12.44
CA ILE A 65 -5.79 -9.67 11.17
C ILE A 65 -5.84 -8.46 10.25
N VAL A 66 -5.98 -8.70 8.96
CA VAL A 66 -6.05 -7.67 7.92
C VAL A 66 -7.11 -8.04 6.87
N HIS A 67 -7.54 -7.08 6.07
CA HIS A 67 -8.39 -7.34 4.91
C HIS A 67 -7.72 -8.33 3.95
N ASP A 68 -8.48 -9.31 3.44
CA ASP A 68 -7.99 -10.33 2.52
C ASP A 68 -7.97 -9.79 1.08
N TYR A 69 -6.82 -9.28 0.65
CA TYR A 69 -6.62 -8.74 -0.70
C TYR A 69 -6.63 -9.81 -1.82
N THR A 70 -6.67 -11.11 -1.48
CA THR A 70 -6.81 -12.17 -2.50
C THR A 70 -8.27 -12.39 -2.90
N LYS A 71 -9.22 -12.04 -2.03
CA LYS A 71 -10.67 -12.20 -2.23
C LYS A 71 -11.36 -10.84 -2.36
N ASN A 72 -12.42 -10.59 -1.59
CA ASN A 72 -13.10 -9.31 -1.48
C ASN A 72 -12.64 -8.61 -0.19
N PRO A 73 -11.69 -7.67 -0.22
CA PRO A 73 -11.18 -7.04 0.99
C PRO A 73 -12.21 -6.15 1.71
N PHE A 74 -13.40 -5.91 1.14
CA PHE A 74 -14.48 -5.22 1.84
C PHE A 74 -15.29 -6.12 2.78
N GLU A 75 -15.17 -7.44 2.63
CA GLU A 75 -15.97 -8.43 3.36
C GLU A 75 -15.10 -9.49 4.03
N ASP A 76 -13.96 -9.82 3.43
CA ASP A 76 -13.08 -10.89 3.85
C ASP A 76 -11.90 -10.36 4.68
N MET A 77 -11.58 -11.09 5.75
CA MET A 77 -10.42 -10.86 6.61
C MET A 77 -9.53 -12.11 6.60
N THR A 78 -8.25 -11.94 6.89
CA THR A 78 -7.27 -13.03 6.99
C THR A 78 -6.29 -12.80 8.14
N ASP A 79 -5.82 -13.92 8.72
CA ASP A 79 -4.71 -13.93 9.68
C ASP A 79 -3.34 -13.85 8.96
N ASP A 80 -3.30 -14.16 7.66
CA ASP A 80 -2.07 -14.13 6.86
C ASP A 80 -1.72 -12.71 6.41
N LEU A 81 -0.78 -12.09 7.13
CA LEU A 81 -0.31 -10.73 6.88
C LEU A 81 0.70 -10.64 5.72
N THR A 82 1.04 -11.74 5.05
CA THR A 82 2.12 -11.79 4.05
C THR A 82 1.95 -10.72 2.95
N ILE A 83 0.74 -10.60 2.39
CA ILE A 83 0.48 -9.64 1.31
C ILE A 83 0.53 -8.20 1.84
N SER A 84 -0.07 -7.92 3.00
CA SER A 84 -0.09 -6.57 3.56
C SER A 84 1.32 -6.08 3.93
N LEU A 85 2.17 -6.98 4.44
CA LEU A 85 3.56 -6.69 4.77
C LEU A 85 4.45 -6.58 3.51
N TRP A 86 4.18 -7.38 2.47
CA TRP A 86 4.83 -7.21 1.16
C TRP A 86 4.52 -5.83 0.55
N ILE A 87 3.26 -5.39 0.58
CA ILE A 87 2.85 -4.05 0.11
C ILE A 87 3.62 -2.98 0.87
N LEU A 88 3.60 -3.06 2.21
CA LEU A 88 4.29 -2.11 3.07
C LEU A 88 5.79 -2.04 2.76
N LEU A 89 6.45 -3.19 2.59
CA LEU A 89 7.87 -3.25 2.26
C LEU A 89 8.19 -2.59 0.92
N ASN A 90 7.42 -2.88 -0.13
CA ASN A 90 7.65 -2.30 -1.46
C ASN A 90 7.49 -0.77 -1.44
N GLN A 91 6.45 -0.28 -0.77
CA GLN A 91 6.16 1.16 -0.64
C GLN A 91 7.22 1.90 0.18
N VAL A 92 7.63 1.32 1.31
CA VAL A 92 8.63 1.94 2.19
C VAL A 92 10.02 1.90 1.54
N SER A 93 10.35 0.84 0.81
CA SER A 93 11.67 0.69 0.17
C SER A 93 11.93 1.78 -0.87
N LEU A 94 10.95 2.05 -1.75
CA LEU A 94 11.08 3.11 -2.75
C LEU A 94 11.16 4.50 -2.08
N VAL A 95 10.22 4.81 -1.19
CA VAL A 95 10.18 6.12 -0.53
C VAL A 95 11.45 6.38 0.27
N ASN A 96 11.99 5.39 0.98
CA ASN A 96 13.22 5.55 1.77
C ASN A 96 14.50 5.66 0.91
N SER A 97 14.49 5.15 -0.32
CA SER A 97 15.61 5.37 -1.25
C SER A 97 15.65 6.80 -1.80
N LEU A 98 14.54 7.54 -1.72
CA LEU A 98 14.39 8.88 -2.26
C LEU A 98 14.37 9.92 -1.13
N PRO A 99 14.83 11.16 -1.36
CA PRO A 99 14.80 12.22 -0.34
C PRO A 99 13.41 12.87 -0.24
N ILE A 100 12.37 12.05 -0.07
CA ILE A 100 10.96 12.45 -0.04
C ILE A 100 10.29 11.88 1.21
N LYS A 101 9.18 12.50 1.61
CA LYS A 101 8.28 11.95 2.60
C LYS A 101 7.08 11.35 1.88
N GLY A 102 6.79 10.08 2.14
CA GLY A 102 5.61 9.42 1.60
C GLY A 102 4.31 10.04 2.13
N GLU A 103 3.26 9.88 1.35
CA GLU A 103 1.89 10.28 1.67
C GLU A 103 1.01 9.02 1.70
N LEU A 104 0.23 8.89 2.77
CA LEU A 104 -0.60 7.71 2.99
C LEU A 104 -1.69 7.57 1.92
N LEU A 105 -2.10 6.33 1.69
CA LEU A 105 -3.30 5.95 0.97
C LEU A 105 -3.94 4.74 1.65
N CYS A 106 -5.20 4.47 1.36
CA CYS A 106 -5.93 3.29 1.80
C CYS A 106 -6.16 2.33 0.62
N PHE A 107 -6.25 1.03 0.91
CA PHE A 107 -6.59 0.01 -0.08
C PHE A 107 -7.89 0.28 -0.83
N CYS A 108 -8.83 0.98 -0.17
CA CYS A 108 -10.15 1.32 -0.69
C CYS A 108 -10.23 2.71 -1.31
N ASP A 109 -9.12 3.44 -1.41
CA ASP A 109 -9.09 4.66 -2.22
C ASP A 109 -9.24 4.29 -3.70
N LYS A 110 -9.63 5.25 -4.53
CA LYS A 110 -9.79 5.06 -5.98
C LYS A 110 -8.63 5.65 -6.78
N ILE A 111 -8.30 4.97 -7.87
CA ILE A 111 -7.38 5.43 -8.90
C ILE A 111 -8.19 5.62 -10.18
N VAL A 112 -7.98 6.74 -10.86
CA VAL A 112 -8.54 6.98 -12.19
C VAL A 112 -7.49 6.58 -13.23
N ALA A 113 -7.93 5.99 -14.32
CA ALA A 113 -7.05 5.57 -15.40
C ALA A 113 -7.72 5.85 -16.75
N ALA A 114 -6.91 6.16 -17.77
CA ALA A 114 -7.39 6.07 -19.15
C ALA A 114 -7.80 4.62 -19.45
N LYS A 115 -8.85 4.44 -20.25
CA LYS A 115 -9.39 3.11 -20.53
C LYS A 115 -8.35 2.16 -21.13
N ASN A 116 -8.25 0.95 -20.59
CA ASN A 116 -7.29 -0.10 -21.00
C ASN A 116 -5.81 0.29 -20.86
N VAL A 117 -5.47 1.38 -20.17
CA VAL A 117 -4.08 1.87 -20.07
C VAL A 117 -3.16 0.87 -19.37
N LEU A 118 -3.70 0.06 -18.45
CA LEU A 118 -2.93 -0.93 -17.71
C LEU A 118 -2.37 -2.04 -18.61
N GLU A 119 -2.90 -2.23 -19.82
CA GLU A 119 -2.40 -3.19 -20.82
C GLU A 119 -1.21 -2.66 -21.63
N LEU A 120 -0.89 -1.36 -21.52
CA LEU A 120 0.16 -0.72 -22.32
C LEU A 120 1.54 -0.88 -21.69
N ASP A 121 2.56 -1.06 -22.54
CA ASP A 121 3.96 -1.10 -22.09
C ASP A 121 4.41 0.25 -21.52
N HIS A 122 3.98 1.38 -22.09
CA HIS A 122 4.50 2.71 -21.73
C HIS A 122 3.41 3.57 -21.10
N ILE A 123 3.48 3.73 -19.78
CA ILE A 123 2.48 4.48 -19.00
C ILE A 123 3.15 5.47 -18.06
N TYR A 124 2.42 6.50 -17.70
CA TYR A 124 2.76 7.37 -16.59
C TYR A 124 1.69 7.29 -15.51
N LEU A 125 2.09 7.58 -14.28
CA LEU A 125 1.17 7.85 -13.20
C LEU A 125 1.47 9.25 -12.66
N GLU A 126 0.45 10.04 -12.40
CA GLU A 126 0.59 11.35 -11.76
C GLU A 126 -0.33 11.44 -10.55
N ARG A 127 0.16 12.04 -9.46
CA ARG A 127 -0.63 12.24 -8.25
C ARG A 127 -1.00 13.70 -8.07
N THR A 128 -2.28 14.02 -8.14
CA THR A 128 -2.78 15.39 -7.97
C THR A 128 -2.82 15.80 -6.50
N LYS A 129 -2.75 17.11 -6.23
CA LYS A 129 -2.81 17.68 -4.86
C LYS A 129 -4.23 17.82 -4.34
N ASP A 130 -5.18 18.05 -5.25
CA ASP A 130 -6.57 18.33 -4.93
C ASP A 130 -7.41 17.07 -5.19
N SER A 131 -7.37 16.12 -4.25
CA SER A 131 -8.20 14.91 -4.28
C SER A 131 -9.23 14.92 -3.16
N GLU A 132 -10.42 14.39 -3.44
CA GLU A 132 -11.45 14.22 -2.42
C GLU A 132 -11.16 13.00 -1.54
N LYS A 133 -11.77 12.95 -0.35
CA LYS A 133 -11.62 11.81 0.54
C LYS A 133 -12.13 10.53 -0.13
N GLY A 134 -11.27 9.52 -0.23
CA GLY A 134 -11.57 8.25 -0.90
C GLY A 134 -11.08 8.19 -2.34
N ASP A 135 -10.56 9.29 -2.87
CA ASP A 135 -9.75 9.29 -4.08
C ASP A 135 -8.28 9.33 -3.69
N SER A 136 -7.45 8.52 -4.35
CA SER A 136 -6.01 8.45 -4.06
C SER A 136 -5.23 9.65 -4.61
N GLY A 137 -5.85 10.42 -5.52
CA GLY A 137 -5.21 11.45 -6.32
C GLY A 137 -4.41 10.92 -7.51
N TRP A 138 -4.25 9.59 -7.64
CA TRP A 138 -3.54 9.00 -8.77
C TRP A 138 -4.38 8.97 -10.03
N TYR A 139 -3.77 9.40 -11.12
CA TYR A 139 -4.19 9.16 -12.48
C TYR A 139 -3.16 8.28 -13.21
N ILE A 140 -3.62 7.36 -14.08
CA ILE A 140 -2.77 6.54 -14.95
C ILE A 140 -3.08 6.86 -16.41
N GLY A 141 -2.07 7.29 -17.16
CA GLY A 141 -2.21 7.70 -18.56
C GLY A 141 -1.19 7.05 -19.49
N PRO A 142 -1.49 6.98 -20.80
CA PRO A 142 -0.53 6.54 -21.80
C PRO A 142 0.56 7.60 -22.01
N ILE A 143 1.79 7.17 -22.33
CA ILE A 143 2.86 8.12 -22.72
C ILE A 143 2.69 8.65 -24.15
N HIS A 144 2.07 7.84 -25.03
CA HIS A 144 1.91 8.17 -26.44
C HIS A 144 0.46 8.57 -26.74
N ASP A 145 0.30 9.75 -27.34
CA ASP A 145 -1.01 10.35 -27.67
C ASP A 145 -1.90 9.46 -28.55
N GLU A 146 -1.33 8.54 -29.32
CA GLU A 146 -2.08 7.59 -30.16
C GLU A 146 -2.93 6.59 -29.36
N HIS A 147 -2.62 6.45 -28.07
CA HIS A 147 -3.38 5.65 -27.11
C HIS A 147 -4.22 6.50 -26.16
N ASP A 148 -4.21 7.84 -26.33
CA ASP A 148 -5.02 8.73 -25.52
C ASP A 148 -6.51 8.53 -25.87
N THR A 149 -7.34 8.47 -24.83
CA THR A 149 -8.77 8.25 -24.96
C THR A 149 -9.52 9.21 -24.04
N GLU A 150 -10.65 9.75 -24.50
CA GLU A 150 -11.56 10.52 -23.64
C GLU A 150 -12.37 9.62 -22.67
N GLU A 151 -12.16 8.30 -22.71
CA GLU A 151 -12.81 7.33 -21.83
C GLU A 151 -11.93 6.99 -20.64
N TYR A 152 -12.54 6.96 -19.46
CA TYR A 152 -11.86 6.67 -18.20
C TYR A 152 -12.47 5.46 -17.51
N GLU A 153 -11.63 4.78 -16.75
CA GLU A 153 -11.99 3.73 -15.82
C GLU A 153 -11.46 4.06 -14.42
N ALA A 154 -12.09 3.49 -13.41
CA ALA A 154 -11.71 3.69 -12.03
C ALA A 154 -11.61 2.34 -11.32
N PHE A 155 -10.57 2.20 -10.53
CA PHE A 155 -10.29 1.01 -9.75
C PHE A 155 -10.07 1.40 -8.30
N PHE A 156 -10.42 0.51 -7.38
CA PHE A 156 -9.83 0.57 -6.06
C PHE A 156 -8.35 0.26 -6.15
N VAL A 157 -7.56 0.94 -5.33
CA VAL A 157 -6.11 0.81 -5.33
C VAL A 157 -5.69 -0.67 -5.18
N TYR A 158 -6.40 -1.47 -4.36
CA TYR A 158 -6.10 -2.91 -4.21
C TYR A 158 -6.27 -3.77 -5.45
N GLU A 159 -7.07 -3.34 -6.43
CA GLU A 159 -7.25 -4.10 -7.66
C GLU A 159 -5.96 -4.12 -8.48
N LEU A 160 -5.07 -3.13 -8.31
CA LEU A 160 -3.74 -3.13 -8.93
C LEU A 160 -2.87 -4.31 -8.51
N LEU A 161 -3.11 -4.94 -7.35
CA LEU A 161 -2.41 -6.17 -6.95
C LEU A 161 -2.65 -7.33 -7.91
N LYS A 162 -3.77 -7.31 -8.65
CA LYS A 162 -4.12 -8.32 -9.66
C LYS A 162 -3.86 -7.80 -11.07
N LEU A 163 -4.13 -6.51 -11.31
CA LEU A 163 -4.05 -5.92 -12.64
C LEU A 163 -2.61 -5.61 -13.06
N ARG A 164 -1.82 -4.96 -12.20
CA ARG A 164 -0.43 -4.58 -12.50
C ARG A 164 0.37 -4.35 -11.20
N PRO A 165 0.86 -5.42 -10.54
CA PRO A 165 1.43 -5.34 -9.19
C PRO A 165 2.65 -4.43 -9.06
N SER A 166 3.43 -4.23 -10.14
CA SER A 166 4.60 -3.35 -10.15
C SER A 166 4.28 -1.91 -9.79
N LEU A 167 3.05 -1.46 -10.01
CA LEU A 167 2.62 -0.10 -9.69
C LEU A 167 2.48 0.15 -8.20
N ILE A 168 2.30 -0.90 -7.38
CA ILE A 168 2.07 -0.75 -5.93
C ILE A 168 3.17 0.04 -5.22
N GLN A 169 4.42 -0.11 -5.69
CA GLN A 169 5.60 0.49 -5.07
C GLN A 169 5.57 2.02 -5.05
N VAL A 170 4.90 2.68 -6.01
CA VAL A 170 4.89 4.15 -6.14
C VAL A 170 3.73 4.81 -5.42
N LEU A 171 2.72 4.05 -4.96
CA LEU A 171 1.44 4.65 -4.59
C LEU A 171 1.48 5.47 -3.30
N THR A 172 2.50 5.27 -2.45
CA THR A 172 2.79 6.11 -1.28
C THR A 172 3.62 7.34 -1.60
N MET A 173 3.96 7.60 -2.86
CA MET A 173 4.61 8.84 -3.25
C MET A 173 3.68 10.04 -3.03
N PRO A 174 4.22 11.18 -2.58
CA PRO A 174 3.42 12.37 -2.31
C PRO A 174 2.81 12.95 -3.58
N SER A 175 1.73 13.71 -3.40
CA SER A 175 1.12 14.52 -4.45
C SER A 175 2.13 15.48 -5.11
N GLY A 176 1.90 15.81 -6.38
CA GLY A 176 2.80 16.63 -7.20
C GLY A 176 3.92 15.85 -7.90
N TYR A 177 3.91 14.52 -7.81
CA TYR A 177 4.87 13.65 -8.49
C TYR A 177 4.25 12.95 -9.70
N LEU A 178 5.09 12.74 -10.72
CA LEU A 178 4.81 11.93 -11.88
C LEU A 178 5.84 10.80 -11.95
N VAL A 179 5.41 9.59 -12.25
CA VAL A 179 6.29 8.44 -12.46
C VAL A 179 6.06 7.86 -13.83
N ILE A 180 7.11 7.31 -14.42
CA ILE A 180 7.07 6.69 -15.74
C ILE A 180 7.42 5.21 -15.60
N PHE A 181 6.59 4.35 -16.18
CA PHE A 181 6.84 2.92 -16.31
C PHE A 181 7.02 2.53 -17.77
N GLU A 182 8.00 1.65 -17.97
CA GLU A 182 8.11 0.84 -19.18
C GLU A 182 7.96 -0.63 -18.74
N LYS A 183 6.87 -1.26 -19.17
CA LYS A 183 6.40 -2.56 -18.71
C LYS A 183 6.26 -2.57 -17.19
N GLU A 184 7.03 -3.39 -16.50
CA GLU A 184 7.01 -3.51 -15.04
C GLU A 184 8.12 -2.67 -14.37
N GLU A 185 8.92 -1.93 -15.15
CA GLU A 185 10.08 -1.21 -14.66
C GLU A 185 9.79 0.29 -14.48
N LEU A 186 10.07 0.79 -13.28
CA LEU A 186 10.06 2.22 -12.98
C LEU A 186 11.26 2.90 -13.66
N LYS A 187 10.99 3.81 -14.59
CA LYS A 187 12.00 4.51 -15.41
C LYS A 187 12.30 5.93 -14.95
N ALA A 188 11.31 6.62 -14.40
CA ALA A 188 11.51 7.97 -13.91
C ALA A 188 10.58 8.28 -12.74
N VAL A 189 11.06 9.18 -11.88
CA VAL A 189 10.29 9.78 -10.80
C VAL A 189 10.51 11.29 -10.88
N VAL A 190 9.55 12.01 -11.43
CA VAL A 190 9.61 13.43 -11.73
C VAL A 190 8.87 14.22 -10.66
N ASN A 191 9.57 15.16 -10.03
CA ASN A 191 8.96 16.06 -9.05
C ASN A 191 8.32 17.30 -9.70
N GLU A 192 7.67 18.14 -8.90
CA GLU A 192 7.02 19.40 -9.34
C GLU A 192 7.93 20.39 -10.07
N ARG A 193 9.25 20.25 -9.95
CA ARG A 193 10.25 21.08 -10.64
C ARG A 193 10.71 20.46 -11.96
N ASN A 194 10.04 19.41 -12.43
CA ASN A 194 10.40 18.60 -13.60
C ASN A 194 11.80 17.98 -13.48
N VAL A 195 12.22 17.63 -12.27
CA VAL A 195 13.51 16.95 -12.03
C VAL A 195 13.25 15.48 -11.77
N ASN A 196 13.92 14.61 -12.54
CA ASN A 196 13.96 13.18 -12.27
C ASN A 196 14.83 12.91 -11.03
N ILE A 197 14.20 12.46 -9.96
CA ILE A 197 14.86 12.15 -8.69
C ILE A 197 15.32 10.69 -8.60
N LEU A 198 14.94 9.85 -9.57
CA LEU A 198 15.43 8.48 -9.66
C LEU A 198 16.91 8.44 -10.05
N ASP A 199 17.43 9.48 -10.72
CA ASP A 199 18.86 9.60 -11.05
C ASP A 199 19.75 9.90 -9.83
N TRP A 200 19.16 10.01 -8.62
CA TRP A 200 19.87 10.32 -7.39
C TRP A 200 20.26 9.07 -6.58
N ILE A 201 19.80 7.89 -6.99
CA ILE A 201 20.08 6.59 -6.38
C ILE A 201 20.99 5.75 -7.27
#